data_AF-A0A960WTF3-F1
#
_entry.id   AF-A0A960WTF3-F1
#
_cell.length_a   1.000
_cell.length_b   1.000
_cell.length_c   1.000
_cell.angle_alpha   90.00
_cell.angle_beta   90.00
_cell.angle_gamma   90.00
#
_symmetry.space_group_name_H-M   'P 1'
#
loop_
_entity.id
_entity.type
_entity.pdbx_description
1 polymer ?
#
loop_
_entity_poly.entity_id
_entity_poly.type
_entity_poly.pdbx_seq_one_letter_code
_entity_poly.pdbx_strand_id
1 'polypeptide(L)'
;MSLFSSRKSSEGIAAGEPMVWFSGMWLGIGLLMIVTLLGVIVKNGLSLFWPNRVVEITLVEGSEAAVQGSSTLAGEIRKHQEKRVSDATGAVQREIQLFTGNRDAYGFGFRFVDEADIASQSQPEGIVVIERVEYGDLIGYPVVLKLQDGEVKADDANFEDRLHRVVKEANHRRHEIETIERDRIGDINRRMNDLRLSLRKAELEGRSTPEHAAEVEEKLAAFQATYETLASEASKLRAAQDAEHLVCRLPTGTEREVAIGDLVHVAYPNRLGSLARAGQFLSGVWSFLSDNPREANTQGGVFPA
;
A
#
# COMPACT_ATOMS: atom_id res chain seq x y z
N MET A 1 -73.14 39.67 13.91
CA MET A 1 -72.19 40.04 12.84
C MET A 1 -70.94 39.18 13.01
N SER A 2 -70.92 38.00 12.37
CA SER A 2 -69.75 37.11 12.36
C SER A 2 -69.54 36.71 10.90
N LEU A 3 -68.56 37.35 10.28
CA LEU A 3 -68.19 37.16 8.88
C LEU A 3 -67.09 36.09 8.83
N PHE A 4 -67.48 34.82 8.76
CA PHE A 4 -66.61 33.79 8.20
C PHE A 4 -66.85 33.74 6.69
N SER A 5 -66.07 34.52 5.95
CA SER A 5 -65.96 34.39 4.50
C SER A 5 -64.80 33.46 4.18
N SER A 6 -65.16 32.24 3.81
CA SER A 6 -64.28 31.22 3.25
C SER A 6 -63.67 31.70 1.93
N ARG A 7 -62.39 32.06 1.92
CA ARG A 7 -61.62 32.15 0.67
C ARG A 7 -61.33 30.74 0.16
N LYS A 8 -62.15 30.27 -0.78
CA LYS A 8 -61.75 29.24 -1.74
C LYS A 8 -60.62 29.84 -2.59
N SER A 9 -59.39 29.35 -2.42
CA SER A 9 -58.34 29.55 -3.41
C SER A 9 -58.60 28.65 -4.59
N SER A 10 -58.75 29.28 -5.75
CA SER A 10 -58.86 28.69 -7.07
C SER A 10 -57.61 27.88 -7.44
N GLU A 11 -57.84 26.79 -8.17
CA GLU A 11 -56.94 26.15 -9.14
C GLU A 11 -55.62 25.55 -8.61
N GLY A 12 -55.71 24.27 -8.23
CA GLY A 12 -54.87 23.24 -8.84
C GLY A 12 -53.58 22.80 -8.15
N ILE A 13 -53.15 23.42 -7.06
CA ILE A 13 -51.97 22.97 -6.29
C ILE A 13 -52.27 23.11 -4.80
N ALA A 14 -52.22 22.01 -4.05
CA ALA A 14 -52.44 22.03 -2.60
C ALA A 14 -51.33 22.86 -1.92
N ALA A 15 -51.71 23.72 -0.97
CA ALA A 15 -50.76 24.56 -0.24
C ALA A 15 -49.69 23.70 0.45
N GLY A 16 -48.45 23.78 -0.04
CA GLY A 16 -47.31 22.99 0.44
C GLY A 16 -46.71 22.03 -0.60
N GLU A 17 -47.42 21.69 -1.67
CA GLU A 17 -46.88 20.84 -2.76
C GLU A 17 -45.59 21.41 -3.37
N PRO A 18 -45.48 22.71 -3.70
CA PRO A 18 -44.22 23.25 -4.25
C PRO A 18 -43.04 23.08 -3.29
N MET A 19 -43.26 23.22 -1.98
CA MET A 19 -42.21 23.03 -0.96
C MET A 19 -41.73 21.58 -0.88
N VAL A 20 -42.63 20.60 -1.08
CA VAL A 20 -42.28 19.17 -1.16
C VAL A 20 -41.49 18.87 -2.44
N TRP A 21 -41.87 19.46 -3.57
CA TRP A 21 -41.11 19.33 -4.81
C TRP A 21 -39.72 19.97 -4.70
N PHE A 22 -39.61 21.14 -4.04
CA PHE A 22 -38.31 21.78 -3.79
C PHE A 22 -37.42 20.96 -2.85
N SER A 23 -37.96 20.38 -1.78
CA SER A 23 -37.17 19.54 -0.88
C SER A 23 -36.75 18.23 -1.54
N GLY A 24 -37.63 17.61 -2.34
CA GLY A 24 -37.32 16.45 -3.16
C GLY A 24 -36.25 16.73 -4.23
N MET A 25 -36.34 17.90 -4.89
CA MET A 25 -35.33 18.36 -5.85
C MET A 25 -33.98 18.60 -5.18
N TRP A 26 -33.95 19.25 -4.01
CA TRP A 26 -32.70 19.51 -3.28
C TRP A 26 -32.06 18.23 -2.74
N LEU A 27 -32.88 17.29 -2.26
CA LEU A 27 -32.42 15.95 -1.88
C LEU A 27 -31.86 15.20 -3.09
N GLY A 28 -32.53 15.28 -4.25
CA GLY A 28 -32.06 14.70 -5.50
C GLY A 28 -30.71 15.26 -5.97
N ILE A 29 -30.54 16.58 -5.90
CA ILE A 29 -29.26 17.26 -6.19
C ILE A 29 -28.18 16.80 -5.20
N GLY A 30 -28.50 16.75 -3.91
CA GLY A 30 -27.58 16.29 -2.86
C GLY A 30 -27.11 14.84 -3.10
N LEU A 31 -28.04 13.94 -3.43
CA LEU A 31 -27.72 12.56 -3.75
C LEU A 31 -26.88 12.45 -5.03
N LEU A 32 -27.21 13.22 -6.07
CA LEU A 32 -26.44 13.27 -7.31
C LEU A 32 -25.01 13.76 -7.05
N MET A 33 -24.83 14.80 -6.23
CA MET A 33 -23.51 15.29 -5.82
C MET A 33 -22.69 14.21 -5.10
N ILE A 34 -23.30 13.49 -4.15
CA ILE A 34 -22.63 12.42 -3.41
C ILE A 34 -22.20 11.30 -4.37
N VAL A 35 -23.10 10.83 -5.23
CA VAL A 35 -22.79 9.78 -6.22
C VAL A 35 -21.70 10.24 -7.19
N THR A 36 -21.74 11.50 -7.63
CA THR A 36 -20.72 12.07 -8.52
C THR A 36 -19.36 12.14 -7.82
N LEU A 37 -19.31 12.62 -6.58
CA LEU A 37 -18.09 12.70 -5.79
C LEU A 37 -17.50 11.31 -5.54
N LEU A 38 -18.33 10.35 -5.12
CA LEU A 38 -17.91 8.95 -4.95
C LEU A 38 -17.38 8.36 -6.27
N GLY A 39 -18.05 8.64 -7.40
CA GLY A 39 -17.58 8.22 -8.72
C GLY A 39 -16.22 8.79 -9.08
N VAL A 40 -15.95 10.06 -8.77
CA VAL A 40 -14.63 10.69 -8.98
C VAL A 40 -13.56 10.04 -8.09
N ILE A 41 -13.88 9.82 -6.80
CA ILE A 41 -12.95 9.17 -5.86
C ILE A 41 -12.62 7.75 -6.33
N VAL A 42 -13.62 6.95 -6.68
CA VAL A 42 -13.42 5.57 -7.15
C VAL A 42 -12.61 5.56 -8.46
N LYS A 43 -12.92 6.42 -9.41
CA LYS A 43 -12.18 6.49 -10.68
C LYS A 43 -10.70 6.87 -10.46
N ASN A 44 -10.45 7.85 -9.61
CA ASN A 44 -9.08 8.31 -9.32
C ASN A 44 -8.32 7.32 -8.43
N GLY A 45 -9.00 6.60 -7.54
CA GLY A 45 -8.39 5.57 -6.69
C GLY A 45 -8.07 4.30 -7.48
N LEU A 46 -8.98 3.82 -8.32
CA LEU A 46 -8.77 2.61 -9.11
C LEU A 46 -7.63 2.76 -10.11
N SER A 47 -7.41 3.95 -10.69
CA SER A 47 -6.29 4.14 -11.63
C SER A 47 -4.91 3.92 -11.00
N LEU A 48 -4.78 4.01 -9.66
CA LEU A 48 -3.54 3.76 -8.94
C LEU A 48 -3.12 2.28 -8.98
N PHE A 49 -4.10 1.37 -8.99
CA PHE A 49 -3.88 -0.07 -9.03
C PHE A 49 -3.60 -0.60 -10.44
N TRP A 50 -3.72 0.24 -11.47
CA TRP A 50 -3.45 -0.20 -12.82
C TRP A 50 -1.93 -0.39 -13.01
N PRO A 51 -1.44 -1.61 -13.34
CA PRO A 51 -0.02 -1.88 -13.42
C PRO A 51 0.56 -1.21 -14.67
N ASN A 52 1.28 -0.10 -14.52
CA ASN A 52 1.87 0.63 -15.64
C ASN A 52 3.12 -0.09 -16.14
N ARG A 53 3.48 0.18 -17.39
CA ARG A 53 4.76 -0.30 -17.94
C ARG A 53 5.88 0.56 -17.37
N VAL A 54 7.02 -0.07 -17.13
CA VAL A 54 8.21 0.61 -16.66
C VAL A 54 9.03 1.00 -17.88
N VAL A 55 9.37 2.28 -17.96
CA VAL A 55 10.25 2.81 -18.99
C VAL A 55 11.64 2.97 -18.40
N GLU A 56 12.67 2.62 -19.16
CA GLU A 56 14.05 2.98 -18.87
C GLU A 56 14.44 4.11 -19.81
N ILE A 57 14.87 5.22 -19.23
CA ILE A 57 15.29 6.43 -19.94
C ILE A 57 16.80 6.60 -19.76
N THR A 58 17.45 6.99 -20.84
CA THR A 58 18.83 7.49 -20.81
C THR A 58 18.78 8.98 -21.06
N LEU A 59 19.36 9.75 -20.16
CA LEU A 59 19.44 11.21 -20.20
C LEU A 59 20.64 11.67 -21.02
N VAL A 60 20.55 12.88 -21.56
CA VAL A 60 21.70 13.59 -22.11
C VAL A 60 22.75 13.88 -21.03
N GLU A 61 24.01 13.98 -21.44
CA GLU A 61 25.13 14.26 -20.54
C GLU A 61 24.93 15.61 -19.83
N GLY A 62 25.10 15.63 -18.50
CA GLY A 62 24.94 16.83 -17.69
C GLY A 62 23.49 17.20 -17.33
N SER A 63 22.50 16.38 -17.69
CA SER A 63 21.11 16.60 -17.26
C SER A 63 21.00 16.67 -15.73
N GLU A 64 20.29 17.68 -15.24
CA GLU A 64 20.02 17.82 -13.80
C GLU A 64 19.19 16.64 -13.26
N ALA A 65 18.44 15.95 -14.14
CA ALA A 65 17.63 14.80 -13.76
C ALA A 65 18.46 13.58 -13.33
N ALA A 66 19.76 13.53 -13.66
CA ALA A 66 20.66 12.43 -13.31
C ALA A 66 20.70 12.15 -11.79
N VAL A 67 20.85 10.88 -11.43
CA VAL A 67 20.76 10.41 -10.04
C VAL A 67 22.03 9.65 -9.70
N GLN A 68 22.71 10.06 -8.63
CA GLN A 68 23.99 9.46 -8.19
C GLN A 68 25.06 9.38 -9.30
N GLY A 69 25.05 10.35 -10.23
CA GLY A 69 25.97 10.36 -11.37
C GLY A 69 25.60 9.43 -12.52
N SER A 70 24.48 8.69 -12.43
CA SER A 70 23.93 7.91 -13.53
C SER A 70 22.99 8.74 -14.39
N SER A 71 23.18 8.68 -15.70
CA SER A 71 22.25 9.19 -16.71
C SER A 71 21.10 8.23 -17.03
N THR A 72 21.11 7.02 -16.46
CA THR A 72 20.06 6.02 -16.66
C THR A 72 19.12 5.99 -15.46
N LEU A 73 17.82 6.12 -15.75
CA LEU A 73 16.73 6.01 -14.78
C LEU A 73 15.66 5.06 -15.31
N ALA A 74 14.95 4.39 -14.42
CA ALA A 74 13.76 3.66 -14.80
C ALA A 74 12.61 3.92 -13.85
N GLY A 75 11.39 3.82 -14.36
CA GLY A 75 10.19 4.04 -13.57
C GLY A 75 8.92 4.04 -14.40
N GLU A 76 7.80 4.29 -13.72
CA GLU A 76 6.50 4.43 -14.38
C GLU A 76 6.22 5.91 -14.66
N ILE A 77 5.78 6.22 -15.88
CA ILE A 77 5.33 7.57 -16.20
C ILE A 77 3.96 7.78 -15.56
N ARG A 78 3.86 8.66 -14.57
CA ARG A 78 2.61 8.95 -13.85
C ARG A 78 1.91 10.20 -14.36
N LYS A 79 2.66 11.17 -14.90
CA LYS A 79 2.10 12.43 -15.37
C LYS A 79 2.96 13.02 -16.49
N HIS A 80 2.31 13.59 -17.50
CA HIS A 80 2.91 14.55 -18.42
C HIS A 80 2.43 15.95 -18.03
N GLN A 81 3.32 16.92 -17.93
CA GLN A 81 2.97 18.29 -17.62
C GLN A 81 3.67 19.29 -18.53
N GLU A 82 2.95 20.36 -18.86
CA GLU A 82 3.50 21.50 -19.59
C GLU A 82 3.85 22.59 -18.58
N LYS A 83 5.15 22.86 -18.44
CA LYS A 83 5.68 23.96 -17.67
C LYS A 83 5.84 25.17 -18.59
N ARG A 84 5.04 26.20 -18.36
CA ARG A 84 5.26 27.51 -19.00
C ARG A 84 6.47 28.13 -18.32
N VAL A 85 7.59 28.19 -19.02
CA VAL A 85 8.76 28.90 -18.53
C VAL A 85 8.51 30.38 -18.79
N SER A 86 8.59 31.20 -17.75
CA SER A 86 8.57 32.67 -17.87
C SER A 86 9.90 33.16 -18.42
N ASP A 87 10.27 32.69 -19.61
CA ASP A 87 11.40 33.22 -20.36
C ASP A 87 10.88 34.16 -21.45
N ALA A 88 11.73 35.08 -21.94
CA ALA A 88 11.34 36.12 -22.89
C ALA A 88 10.76 35.60 -24.22
N THR A 89 10.86 34.29 -24.47
CA THR A 89 10.37 33.57 -25.66
C THR A 89 9.00 32.91 -25.46
N GLY A 90 8.49 32.80 -24.23
CA GLY A 90 7.23 32.10 -23.93
C GLY A 90 7.26 30.59 -24.21
N ALA A 91 8.45 29.97 -24.19
CA ALA A 91 8.62 28.56 -24.50
C ALA A 91 7.86 27.65 -23.51
N VAL A 92 7.14 26.68 -24.07
CA VAL A 92 6.48 25.61 -23.31
C VAL A 92 7.45 24.45 -23.19
N GLN A 93 7.87 24.14 -21.96
CA GLN A 93 8.69 22.97 -21.67
C GLN A 93 7.79 21.81 -21.24
N ARG A 94 8.03 20.62 -21.79
CA ARG A 94 7.31 19.41 -21.42
C ARG A 94 8.16 18.60 -20.46
N GLU A 95 7.53 18.14 -19.38
CA GLU A 95 8.19 17.41 -18.31
C GLU A 95 7.34 16.17 -17.99
N ILE A 96 8.01 15.06 -17.75
CA ILE A 96 7.39 13.83 -17.26
C ILE A 96 7.67 13.66 -15.78
N GLN A 97 6.68 13.18 -15.04
CA GLN A 97 6.86 12.72 -13.67
C GLN A 97 7.07 11.20 -13.70
N LEU A 98 8.29 10.78 -13.40
CA LEU A 98 8.69 9.38 -13.35
C LEU A 98 8.63 8.87 -11.91
N PHE A 99 7.82 7.85 -11.65
CA PHE A 99 7.84 7.12 -10.39
C PHE A 99 8.99 6.11 -10.44
N THR A 100 10.09 6.43 -9.76
CA THR A 100 11.38 5.70 -9.83
C THR A 100 11.54 4.66 -8.73
N GLY A 101 10.65 4.67 -7.73
CA GLY A 101 10.76 3.81 -6.56
C GLY A 101 12.08 4.02 -5.82
N ASN A 102 12.63 2.95 -5.23
CA ASN A 102 13.98 2.87 -4.68
C ASN A 102 14.32 4.01 -3.69
N ARG A 103 13.38 4.39 -2.82
CA ARG A 103 13.52 5.57 -1.95
C ARG A 103 14.74 5.50 -1.03
N ASP A 104 15.08 4.32 -0.55
CA ASP A 104 16.27 4.03 0.25
C ASP A 104 17.59 4.18 -0.53
N ALA A 105 17.54 4.22 -1.85
CA ALA A 105 18.68 4.53 -2.70
C ALA A 105 18.68 6.00 -3.12
N TYR A 106 17.58 6.49 -3.69
CA TYR A 106 17.56 7.81 -4.33
C TYR A 106 17.19 8.96 -3.37
N GLY A 107 16.57 8.66 -2.24
CA GLY A 107 16.03 9.64 -1.30
C GLY A 107 14.65 10.20 -1.69
N PHE A 108 14.15 9.84 -2.87
CA PHE A 108 12.84 10.23 -3.41
C PHE A 108 12.20 9.05 -4.14
N GLY A 109 10.86 9.05 -4.26
CA GLY A 109 10.12 8.07 -5.08
C GLY A 109 9.71 8.58 -6.46
N PHE A 110 9.80 9.90 -6.68
CA PHE A 110 9.44 10.56 -7.93
C PHE A 110 10.56 11.46 -8.41
N ARG A 111 10.83 11.43 -9.72
CA ARG A 111 11.76 12.34 -10.39
C ARG A 111 11.03 13.00 -11.55
N PHE A 112 11.12 14.32 -11.63
CA PHE A 112 10.71 15.02 -12.83
C PHE A 112 11.86 15.06 -13.82
N VAL A 113 11.53 14.84 -15.09
CA VAL A 113 12.50 14.79 -16.19
C VAL A 113 11.94 15.59 -17.35
N ASP A 114 12.71 16.55 -17.83
CA ASP A 114 12.36 17.30 -19.03
C ASP A 114 12.40 16.37 -20.25
N GLU A 115 11.36 16.39 -21.09
CA GLU A 115 11.30 15.52 -22.27
C GLU A 115 12.45 15.79 -23.25
N ALA A 116 12.97 17.02 -23.25
CA ALA A 116 14.13 17.43 -24.05
C ALA A 116 15.46 16.80 -23.58
N ASP A 117 15.55 16.39 -22.31
CA ASP A 117 16.74 15.76 -21.73
C ASP A 117 16.79 14.25 -21.99
N ILE A 118 15.73 13.66 -22.54
CA ILE A 118 15.64 12.22 -22.80
C ILE A 118 16.35 11.90 -24.12
N ALA A 119 17.53 11.31 -24.04
CA ALA A 119 18.29 10.86 -25.21
C ALA A 119 17.69 9.59 -25.84
N SER A 120 17.23 8.65 -25.01
CA SER A 120 16.54 7.45 -25.47
C SER A 120 15.62 6.86 -24.41
N GLN A 121 14.58 6.15 -24.84
CA GLN A 121 13.61 5.49 -23.98
C GLN A 121 13.36 4.06 -24.47
N SER A 122 13.33 3.10 -23.54
CA SER A 122 13.02 1.69 -23.81
C SER A 122 12.07 1.10 -22.75
N GLN A 123 11.52 -0.09 -23.04
CA GLN A 123 10.68 -0.86 -22.10
C GLN A 123 11.31 -2.25 -21.92
N PRO A 124 12.36 -2.36 -21.11
CA PRO A 124 13.11 -3.61 -20.97
C PRO A 124 12.25 -4.70 -20.35
N GLU A 125 12.23 -5.89 -20.95
CA GLU A 125 11.41 -7.00 -20.45
C GLU A 125 11.93 -7.57 -19.12
N GLY A 126 13.23 -7.47 -18.85
CA GLY A 126 13.85 -7.99 -17.63
C GLY A 126 13.71 -7.13 -16.38
N ILE A 127 13.09 -5.95 -16.48
CA ILE A 127 12.90 -5.07 -15.34
C ILE A 127 11.73 -5.56 -14.47
N VAL A 128 11.93 -5.56 -13.16
CA VAL A 128 10.92 -5.90 -12.17
C VAL A 128 10.47 -4.67 -11.41
N VAL A 129 9.21 -4.72 -10.98
CA VAL A 129 8.67 -3.88 -9.91
C VAL A 129 8.38 -4.82 -8.75
N ILE A 130 8.99 -4.53 -7.61
CA ILE A 130 8.83 -5.29 -6.38
C ILE A 130 8.19 -4.39 -5.33
N GLU A 131 6.95 -4.70 -4.97
CA GLU A 131 6.29 -4.08 -3.82
C GLU A 131 6.98 -4.56 -2.54
N ARG A 132 7.35 -3.62 -1.67
CA ARG A 132 7.99 -3.89 -0.38
C ARG A 132 7.11 -3.40 0.77
N VAL A 133 7.32 -3.97 1.95
CA VAL A 133 6.64 -3.50 3.18
C VAL A 133 7.05 -2.05 3.49
N GLU A 134 8.35 -1.78 3.41
CA GLU A 134 8.97 -0.49 3.73
C GLU A 134 9.72 0.07 2.52
N TYR A 135 10.06 1.37 2.58
CA TYR A 135 10.88 2.07 1.57
C TYR A 135 10.30 2.12 0.14
N GLY A 136 9.02 1.78 -0.04
CA GLY A 136 8.32 1.83 -1.34
C GLY A 136 8.85 0.81 -2.34
N ASP A 137 8.32 0.86 -3.57
CA ASP A 137 8.64 -0.13 -4.60
C ASP A 137 10.13 -0.14 -4.95
N LEU A 138 10.70 -1.33 -5.13
CA LEU A 138 11.99 -1.51 -5.78
C LEU A 138 11.77 -1.68 -7.28
N ILE A 139 12.44 -0.87 -8.08
CA ILE A 139 12.42 -0.96 -9.55
C ILE A 139 13.85 -1.22 -10.03
N GLY A 140 14.07 -2.37 -10.67
CA GLY A 140 15.42 -2.77 -11.10
C GLY A 140 15.45 -4.13 -11.76
N TYR A 141 16.64 -4.73 -11.81
CA TYR A 141 16.91 -6.02 -12.46
C TYR A 141 17.34 -7.04 -11.41
N PRO A 142 16.64 -8.18 -11.27
CA PRO A 142 17.10 -9.25 -10.40
C PRO A 142 18.47 -9.76 -10.86
N VAL A 143 19.36 -10.06 -9.92
CA VAL A 143 20.72 -10.56 -10.20
C VAL A 143 20.88 -11.96 -9.61
N VAL A 144 20.62 -12.11 -8.32
CA VAL A 144 20.78 -13.38 -7.62
C VAL A 144 19.80 -13.47 -6.44
N LEU A 145 19.27 -14.65 -6.22
CA LEU A 145 18.46 -15.03 -5.08
C LEU A 145 19.35 -15.84 -4.13
N LYS A 146 19.62 -15.31 -2.94
CA LYS A 146 20.41 -15.97 -1.89
C LYS A 146 19.47 -16.68 -0.93
N LEU A 147 19.44 -18.00 -1.02
CA LEU A 147 18.62 -18.90 -0.21
C LEU A 147 19.49 -19.59 0.84
N GLN A 148 18.85 -20.22 1.82
CA GLN A 148 19.56 -21.01 2.82
C GLN A 148 20.27 -22.24 2.21
N ASP A 149 19.76 -22.77 1.10
CA ASP A 149 20.28 -23.94 0.39
C ASP A 149 21.24 -23.59 -0.76
N GLY A 150 21.51 -22.31 -1.01
CA GLY A 150 22.45 -21.83 -2.02
C GLY A 150 21.99 -20.57 -2.74
N GLU A 151 22.69 -20.22 -3.83
CA GLU A 151 22.35 -19.06 -4.65
C GLU A 151 21.78 -19.48 -6.01
N VAL A 152 20.76 -18.77 -6.48
CA VAL A 152 20.14 -18.94 -7.80
C VAL A 152 20.29 -17.65 -8.58
N LYS A 153 21.01 -17.69 -9.69
CA LYS A 153 21.22 -16.51 -10.55
C LYS A 153 20.01 -16.23 -11.43
N ALA A 154 19.84 -14.98 -11.83
CA ALA A 154 18.71 -14.53 -12.64
C ALA A 154 18.64 -15.14 -14.05
N ASP A 155 19.73 -15.74 -14.55
CA ASP A 155 19.78 -16.47 -15.82
C ASP A 155 19.36 -17.95 -15.69
N ASP A 156 19.13 -18.46 -14.47
CA ASP A 156 18.58 -19.79 -14.26
C ASP A 156 17.11 -19.84 -14.71
N ALA A 157 16.74 -20.87 -15.46
CA ALA A 157 15.38 -21.06 -15.98
C ALA A 157 14.32 -21.14 -14.86
N ASN A 158 14.70 -21.55 -13.64
CA ASN A 158 13.80 -21.66 -12.50
C ASN A 158 13.83 -20.43 -11.58
N PHE A 159 14.58 -19.37 -11.93
CA PHE A 159 14.75 -18.20 -11.06
C PHE A 159 13.42 -17.56 -10.70
N GLU A 160 12.57 -17.27 -11.69
CA GLU A 160 11.29 -16.59 -11.48
C GLU A 160 10.31 -17.42 -10.65
N ASP A 161 10.20 -18.73 -10.95
CA ASP A 161 9.34 -19.64 -10.19
C ASP A 161 9.80 -19.77 -8.74
N ARG A 162 11.13 -19.85 -8.52
CA ARG A 162 11.70 -19.87 -7.17
C ARG A 162 11.44 -18.57 -6.43
N LEU A 163 11.67 -17.42 -7.08
CA LEU A 163 11.42 -16.10 -6.48
C LEU A 163 9.95 -15.94 -6.07
N HIS A 164 9.00 -16.23 -6.96
CA HIS A 164 7.58 -16.16 -6.64
C HIS A 164 7.19 -17.10 -5.48
N ARG A 165 7.77 -18.31 -5.43
CA ARG A 165 7.52 -19.26 -4.35
C ARG A 165 8.02 -18.73 -3.00
N VAL A 166 9.28 -18.28 -2.91
CA VAL A 166 9.85 -17.82 -1.63
C VAL A 166 9.18 -16.54 -1.14
N VAL A 167 8.78 -15.63 -2.04
CA VAL A 167 7.98 -14.44 -1.69
C VAL A 167 6.60 -14.85 -1.16
N LYS A 168 5.94 -15.84 -1.76
CA LYS A 168 4.67 -16.37 -1.26
C LYS A 168 4.81 -17.00 0.13
N GLU A 169 5.87 -17.78 0.35
CA GLU A 169 6.18 -18.38 1.65
C GLU A 169 6.51 -17.31 2.70
N ALA A 170 7.23 -16.25 2.34
CA ALA A 170 7.46 -15.09 3.19
C ALA A 170 6.17 -14.36 3.54
N ASN A 171 5.28 -14.12 2.59
CA ASN A 171 3.97 -13.51 2.86
C ASN A 171 3.12 -14.37 3.82
N HIS A 172 3.13 -15.70 3.65
CA HIS A 172 2.44 -16.60 4.56
C HIS A 172 2.99 -16.51 5.99
N ARG A 173 4.32 -16.56 6.14
CA ARG A 173 4.98 -16.39 7.44
C ARG A 173 4.65 -15.03 8.07
N ARG A 174 4.62 -13.96 7.28
CA ARG A 174 4.22 -12.62 7.76
C ARG A 174 2.81 -12.65 8.34
N HIS A 175 1.87 -13.29 7.65
CA HIS A 175 0.50 -13.43 8.14
C HIS A 175 0.42 -14.25 9.44
N GLU A 176 1.17 -15.35 9.55
CA GLU A 176 1.23 -16.15 10.78
C GLU A 176 1.82 -15.36 11.96
N ILE A 177 2.88 -14.59 11.72
CA ILE A 177 3.47 -13.66 12.70
C ILE A 177 2.41 -12.66 13.17
N GLU A 178 1.69 -12.03 12.25
CA GLU A 178 0.60 -11.08 12.58
C GLU A 178 -0.51 -11.73 13.42
N THR A 179 -0.96 -12.94 13.06
CA THR A 179 -1.98 -13.68 13.82
C THR A 179 -1.48 -14.05 15.22
N ILE A 180 -0.22 -14.47 15.36
CA ILE A 180 0.35 -14.78 16.68
C ILE A 180 0.36 -13.53 17.55
N GLU A 181 0.81 -12.40 17.02
CA GLU A 181 1.05 -11.19 17.81
C GLU A 181 -0.23 -10.42 18.11
N ARG A 182 -1.04 -10.16 17.08
CA ARG A 182 -2.23 -9.31 17.21
C ARG A 182 -3.40 -10.08 17.82
N ASP A 183 -3.59 -11.33 17.41
CA ASP A 183 -4.77 -12.09 17.79
C ASP A 183 -4.50 -12.96 19.02
N ARG A 184 -3.54 -13.90 18.92
CA ARG A 184 -3.30 -14.91 19.97
C ARG A 184 -2.69 -14.27 21.23
N ILE A 185 -1.55 -13.57 21.08
CA ILE A 185 -0.89 -12.84 22.17
C ILE A 185 -1.77 -11.68 22.64
N GLY A 186 -2.43 -10.96 21.72
CA GLY A 186 -3.37 -9.90 22.06
C GLY A 186 -4.51 -10.40 22.97
N ASP A 187 -5.09 -11.56 22.69
CA ASP A 187 -6.13 -12.16 23.53
C ASP A 187 -5.61 -12.60 24.90
N ILE A 188 -4.44 -13.24 24.96
CA ILE A 188 -3.79 -13.61 26.22
C ILE A 188 -3.54 -12.37 27.09
N ASN A 189 -3.00 -11.30 26.50
CA ASN A 189 -2.75 -10.06 27.22
C ASN A 189 -4.05 -9.43 27.75
N ARG A 190 -5.14 -9.45 26.98
CA ARG A 190 -6.46 -9.01 27.47
C ARG A 190 -6.90 -9.84 28.66
N ARG A 191 -6.88 -11.17 28.58
CA ARG A 191 -7.29 -12.07 29.67
C ARG A 191 -6.44 -11.89 30.94
N MET A 192 -5.12 -11.73 30.79
CA MET A 192 -4.23 -11.44 31.91
C MET A 192 -4.56 -10.10 32.56
N ASN A 193 -4.85 -9.07 31.77
CA ASN A 193 -5.26 -7.77 32.29
C ASN A 193 -6.62 -7.83 32.99
N ASP A 194 -7.59 -8.55 32.44
CA ASP A 194 -8.90 -8.75 33.07
C ASP A 194 -8.79 -9.44 34.43
N LEU A 195 -7.94 -10.47 34.54
CA LEU A 195 -7.64 -11.16 35.81
C LEU A 195 -6.98 -10.23 36.84
N ARG A 196 -6.00 -9.43 36.39
CA ARG A 196 -5.34 -8.43 37.26
C ARG A 196 -6.32 -7.38 37.76
N LEU A 197 -7.20 -6.90 36.88
CA LEU A 197 -8.24 -5.93 37.24
C LEU A 197 -9.28 -6.54 38.17
N SER A 198 -9.69 -7.79 37.96
CA SER A 198 -10.65 -8.47 38.84
C SER A 198 -10.09 -8.67 40.25
N LEU A 199 -8.82 -9.11 40.35
CA LEU A 199 -8.14 -9.24 41.63
C LEU A 199 -8.02 -7.89 42.32
N ARG A 200 -7.58 -6.85 41.59
CA ARG A 200 -7.45 -5.50 42.14
C ARG A 200 -8.77 -4.93 42.64
N LYS A 201 -9.87 -5.19 41.92
CA LYS A 201 -11.21 -4.80 42.34
C LYS A 201 -11.66 -5.54 43.61
N ALA A 202 -11.41 -6.85 43.71
CA ALA A 202 -11.74 -7.63 44.89
C ALA A 202 -10.97 -7.17 46.13
N GLU A 203 -9.69 -6.80 45.98
CA GLU A 203 -8.87 -6.21 47.04
C GLU A 203 -9.45 -4.89 47.55
N LEU A 204 -9.81 -3.98 46.64
CA LEU A 204 -10.35 -2.66 46.99
C LEU A 204 -11.71 -2.75 47.71
N GLU A 205 -12.52 -3.76 47.37
CA GLU A 205 -13.82 -3.99 47.99
C GLU A 205 -13.73 -4.84 49.28
N GLY A 206 -12.52 -5.25 49.70
CA GLY A 206 -12.31 -6.09 50.88
C GLY A 206 -12.87 -7.51 50.74
N ARG A 207 -13.09 -7.97 49.50
CA ARG A 207 -13.67 -9.28 49.15
C ARG A 207 -12.63 -10.29 48.68
N SER A 208 -11.35 -9.92 48.64
CA SER A 208 -10.26 -10.82 48.24
C SER A 208 -9.88 -11.77 49.38
N THR A 209 -9.76 -13.07 49.08
CA THR A 209 -9.22 -14.08 50.00
C THR A 209 -7.88 -14.60 49.49
N PRO A 210 -7.01 -15.17 50.36
CA PRO A 210 -5.76 -15.80 49.93
C PRO A 210 -5.95 -16.88 48.87
N GLU A 211 -7.04 -17.65 48.97
CA GLU A 211 -7.39 -18.70 48.00
C GLU A 211 -7.74 -18.11 46.64
N HIS A 212 -8.52 -17.01 46.61
CA HIS A 212 -8.85 -16.32 45.37
C HIS A 212 -7.61 -15.71 44.70
N ALA A 213 -6.71 -15.12 45.49
CA ALA A 213 -5.45 -14.57 44.99
C ALA A 213 -4.56 -15.67 44.37
N ALA A 214 -4.44 -16.82 45.05
CA ALA A 214 -3.68 -17.97 44.55
C ALA A 214 -4.26 -18.54 43.24
N GLU A 215 -5.59 -18.62 43.12
CA GLU A 215 -6.25 -19.06 41.88
C GLU A 215 -5.97 -18.11 40.70
N VAL A 216 -6.00 -16.80 40.94
CA VAL A 216 -5.66 -15.80 39.92
C VAL A 216 -4.20 -15.91 39.52
N GLU A 217 -3.29 -16.08 40.48
CA GLU A 217 -1.86 -16.22 40.23
C GLU A 217 -1.55 -17.48 39.39
N GLU A 218 -2.20 -18.62 39.70
CA GLU A 218 -2.08 -19.85 38.90
C GLU A 218 -2.51 -19.63 37.44
N LYS A 219 -3.66 -18.97 37.23
CA LYS A 219 -4.14 -18.65 35.87
C LYS A 219 -3.21 -17.69 35.13
N LEU A 220 -2.67 -16.69 35.82
CA LEU A 220 -1.69 -15.77 35.25
C LEU A 220 -0.41 -16.50 34.84
N ALA A 221 0.08 -17.42 35.66
CA ALA A 221 1.25 -18.24 35.33
C ALA A 221 1.01 -19.13 34.10
N ALA A 222 -0.18 -19.75 33.99
CA ALA A 222 -0.56 -20.54 32.82
C ALA A 222 -0.64 -19.70 31.52
N PHE A 223 -1.22 -18.49 31.60
CA PHE A 223 -1.25 -17.57 30.47
C PHE A 223 0.15 -17.06 30.10
N GLN A 224 1.00 -16.79 31.09
CA GLN A 224 2.38 -16.39 30.87
C GLN A 224 3.19 -17.46 30.13
N ALA A 225 3.05 -18.74 30.51
CA ALA A 225 3.72 -19.84 29.81
C ALA A 225 3.23 -19.99 28.35
N THR A 226 1.93 -19.77 28.12
CA THR A 226 1.37 -19.77 26.76
C THR A 226 1.92 -18.60 25.94
N TYR A 227 1.98 -17.41 26.52
CA TYR A 227 2.58 -16.23 25.90
C TYR A 227 4.03 -16.49 25.48
N GLU A 228 4.85 -17.06 26.35
CA GLU A 228 6.27 -17.35 26.06
C GLU A 228 6.44 -18.33 24.90
N THR A 229 5.57 -19.33 24.83
CA THR A 229 5.55 -20.29 23.70
C THR A 229 5.26 -19.58 22.38
N LEU A 230 4.22 -18.74 22.35
CA LEU A 230 3.84 -17.96 21.18
C LEU A 230 4.92 -16.95 20.77
N ALA A 231 5.52 -16.26 21.74
CA ALA A 231 6.59 -15.31 21.50
C ALA A 231 7.82 -16.01 20.88
N SER A 232 8.15 -17.23 21.33
CA SER A 232 9.20 -18.04 20.73
C SER A 232 8.86 -18.48 19.30
N GLU A 233 7.61 -18.88 19.05
CA GLU A 233 7.11 -19.23 17.71
C GLU A 233 7.25 -18.05 16.74
N ALA A 234 6.73 -16.87 17.11
CA ALA A 234 6.85 -15.65 16.31
C ALA A 234 8.31 -15.25 16.08
N SER A 235 9.18 -15.37 17.10
CA SER A 235 10.61 -15.06 16.97
C SER A 235 11.31 -15.96 15.94
N LYS A 236 10.98 -17.26 15.89
CA LYS A 236 11.53 -18.19 14.89
C LYS A 236 11.06 -17.85 13.48
N LEU A 237 9.78 -17.51 13.31
CA LEU A 237 9.23 -17.11 12.02
C LEU A 237 9.89 -15.82 11.51
N ARG A 238 10.12 -14.83 12.39
CA ARG A 238 10.86 -13.60 12.03
C ARG A 238 12.30 -13.89 11.62
N ALA A 239 13.03 -14.70 12.39
CA ALA A 239 14.39 -15.08 12.02
C ALA A 239 14.47 -15.75 10.65
N ALA A 240 13.43 -16.52 10.28
CA ALA A 240 13.35 -17.08 8.94
C ALA A 240 13.07 -16.00 7.87
N GLN A 241 12.29 -14.96 8.16
CA GLN A 241 11.99 -13.88 7.20
C GLN A 241 13.25 -13.14 6.75
N ASP A 242 14.19 -12.99 7.68
CA ASP A 242 15.44 -12.26 7.47
C ASP A 242 16.56 -13.12 6.89
N ALA A 243 16.33 -14.42 6.68
CA ALA A 243 17.40 -15.35 6.33
C ALA A 243 17.75 -15.39 4.84
N GLU A 244 16.79 -15.04 3.97
CA GLU A 244 16.92 -15.13 2.51
C GLU A 244 16.84 -13.74 1.89
N HIS A 245 17.58 -13.52 0.82
CA HIS A 245 17.72 -12.20 0.21
C HIS A 245 17.65 -12.24 -1.31
N LEU A 246 17.08 -11.19 -1.90
CA LEU A 246 17.15 -10.90 -3.33
C LEU A 246 18.14 -9.77 -3.56
N VAL A 247 19.10 -10.00 -4.46
CA VAL A 247 19.96 -8.94 -4.98
C VAL A 247 19.37 -8.42 -6.29
N CYS A 248 19.14 -7.11 -6.33
CA CYS A 248 18.66 -6.38 -7.50
C CYS A 248 19.63 -5.28 -7.90
N ARG A 249 19.95 -5.20 -9.18
CA ARG A 249 20.70 -4.09 -9.78
C ARG A 249 19.73 -2.99 -10.17
N LEU A 250 19.93 -1.80 -9.61
CA LEU A 250 19.16 -0.61 -9.94
C LEU A 250 19.53 -0.09 -11.34
N PRO A 251 18.68 0.74 -11.96
CA PRO A 251 19.00 1.43 -13.21
C PRO A 251 20.28 2.29 -13.14
N THR A 252 20.66 2.74 -11.95
CA THR A 252 21.93 3.46 -11.73
C THR A 252 23.17 2.57 -11.77
N GLY A 253 23.01 1.25 -11.88
CA GLY A 253 24.07 0.25 -11.86
C GLY A 253 24.44 -0.25 -10.47
N THR A 254 23.94 0.38 -9.39
CA THR A 254 24.18 -0.07 -8.01
C THR A 254 23.37 -1.32 -7.68
N GLU A 255 23.98 -2.27 -6.98
CA GLU A 255 23.27 -3.45 -6.47
C GLU A 255 22.72 -3.19 -5.07
N ARG A 256 21.52 -3.70 -4.83
CA ARG A 256 20.83 -3.65 -3.54
C ARG A 256 20.39 -5.04 -3.15
N GLU A 257 20.67 -5.39 -1.91
CA GLU A 257 20.23 -6.63 -1.29
C GLU A 257 19.02 -6.32 -0.40
N VAL A 258 17.94 -7.08 -0.58
CA VAL A 258 16.67 -6.90 0.14
C VAL A 258 16.23 -8.24 0.70
N ALA A 259 15.82 -8.28 1.96
CA ALA A 259 15.31 -9.50 2.57
C ALA A 259 14.03 -9.95 1.86
N ILE A 260 13.90 -11.25 1.61
CA ILE A 260 12.67 -11.83 1.02
C ILE A 260 11.47 -11.57 1.93
N GLY A 261 11.70 -11.52 3.25
CA GLY A 261 10.71 -11.15 4.25
C GLY A 261 10.10 -9.76 4.09
N ASP A 262 10.75 -8.86 3.36
CA ASP A 262 10.25 -7.50 3.09
C ASP A 262 9.49 -7.42 1.76
N LEU A 263 9.56 -8.45 0.92
CA LEU A 263 8.91 -8.45 -0.39
C LEU A 263 7.43 -8.84 -0.24
N VAL A 264 6.57 -8.10 -0.92
CA VAL A 264 5.12 -8.38 -0.95
C VAL A 264 4.76 -9.02 -2.28
N HIS A 265 5.14 -8.39 -3.39
CA HIS A 265 4.76 -8.82 -4.72
C HIS A 265 5.86 -8.48 -5.71
N VAL A 266 6.13 -9.40 -6.63
CA VAL A 266 7.08 -9.23 -7.72
C VAL A 266 6.30 -9.29 -9.03
N ALA A 267 6.53 -8.31 -9.91
CA ALA A 267 5.92 -8.27 -11.23
C ALA A 267 6.95 -7.87 -12.30
N TYR A 268 6.77 -8.43 -13.50
CA TYR A 268 7.49 -8.03 -14.73
C TYR A 268 6.54 -7.23 -15.62
N PRO A 269 6.29 -5.94 -15.33
CA PRO A 269 5.20 -5.19 -15.93
C PRO A 269 5.27 -5.11 -17.46
N ASN A 270 6.48 -5.12 -18.02
CA ASN A 270 6.69 -5.03 -19.47
C ASN A 270 6.37 -6.34 -20.21
N ARG A 271 6.29 -7.47 -19.51
CA ARG A 271 5.91 -8.78 -20.08
C ARG A 271 4.41 -9.07 -19.98
N LEU A 272 3.67 -8.28 -19.20
CA LEU A 272 2.25 -8.55 -18.96
C LEU A 272 1.39 -8.22 -20.18
N GLY A 273 0.66 -9.23 -20.65
CA GLY A 273 -0.46 -9.05 -21.56
C GLY A 273 -1.66 -8.40 -20.88
N SER A 274 -2.65 -7.96 -21.67
CA SER A 274 -3.82 -7.23 -21.15
C SER A 274 -4.62 -8.01 -20.09
N LEU A 275 -4.74 -9.35 -20.26
CA LEU A 275 -5.44 -10.21 -19.30
C LEU A 275 -4.68 -10.32 -17.97
N ALA A 276 -3.36 -10.47 -18.02
CA ALA A 276 -2.53 -10.54 -16.82
C ALA A 276 -2.55 -9.21 -16.05
N ARG A 277 -2.52 -8.07 -16.76
CA ARG A 277 -2.68 -6.73 -16.14
C ARG A 277 -4.03 -6.58 -15.44
N ALA A 278 -5.12 -7.06 -16.05
CA ALA A 278 -6.44 -7.04 -15.44
C ALA A 278 -6.50 -7.93 -14.17
N GLY A 279 -5.88 -9.10 -14.20
CA GLY A 279 -5.74 -9.97 -13.03
C GLY A 279 -4.96 -9.32 -11.89
N GLN A 280 -3.81 -8.70 -12.20
CA GLN A 280 -3.02 -7.97 -11.22
C GLN A 280 -3.77 -6.78 -10.63
N PHE A 281 -4.51 -6.02 -11.45
CA PHE A 281 -5.37 -4.94 -10.98
C PHE A 281 -6.43 -5.44 -9.97
N LEU A 282 -7.15 -6.52 -10.29
CA LEU A 282 -8.15 -7.09 -9.38
C LEU A 282 -7.51 -7.60 -8.08
N SER A 283 -6.34 -8.23 -8.18
CA SER A 283 -5.57 -8.68 -7.01
C SER A 283 -5.14 -7.51 -6.12
N GLY A 284 -4.66 -6.42 -6.71
CA GLY A 284 -4.26 -5.22 -5.97
C GLY A 284 -5.44 -4.55 -5.27
N VAL A 285 -6.59 -4.45 -5.94
CA VAL A 285 -7.83 -3.93 -5.34
C VAL A 285 -8.29 -4.83 -4.18
N TRP A 286 -8.24 -6.14 -4.34
CA TRP A 286 -8.61 -7.08 -3.28
C TRP A 286 -7.67 -6.96 -2.07
N SER A 287 -6.35 -7.00 -2.29
CA SER A 287 -5.35 -6.84 -1.23
C SER A 287 -5.53 -5.52 -0.48
N PHE A 288 -5.83 -4.42 -1.17
CA PHE A 288 -6.11 -3.14 -0.52
C PHE A 288 -7.34 -3.16 0.39
N LEU A 289 -8.37 -3.93 0.03
CA LEU A 289 -9.61 -4.05 0.81
C LEU A 289 -9.48 -5.07 1.95
N SER A 290 -8.63 -6.08 1.81
CA SER A 290 -8.49 -7.18 2.78
C SER A 290 -7.34 -7.01 3.77
N ASP A 291 -6.26 -6.34 3.37
CA ASP A 291 -5.00 -6.33 4.13
C ASP A 291 -4.86 -5.08 4.99
N ASN A 292 -3.98 -5.16 5.99
CA ASN A 292 -3.62 -4.00 6.81
C ASN A 292 -2.85 -2.96 5.98
N PRO A 293 -3.04 -1.65 6.20
CA PRO A 293 -2.32 -0.60 5.49
C PRO A 293 -0.80 -0.67 5.78
N ARG A 294 0.01 -0.54 4.73
CA ARG A 294 1.48 -0.57 4.78
C ARG A 294 2.07 0.81 4.51
N GLU A 295 3.29 1.07 4.98
CA GLU A 295 3.97 2.35 4.74
C GLU A 295 4.16 2.62 3.23
N ALA A 296 4.51 1.61 2.45
CA ALA A 296 4.65 1.72 1.00
C ALA A 296 3.38 2.24 0.30
N ASN A 297 2.18 1.92 0.82
CA ASN A 297 0.90 2.36 0.24
C ASN A 297 0.69 3.88 0.31
N THR A 298 1.42 4.58 1.18
CA THR A 298 1.39 6.04 1.28
C THR A 298 2.17 6.72 0.16
N GLN A 299 3.07 6.01 -0.53
CA GLN A 299 3.95 6.57 -1.56
C GLN A 299 3.32 6.58 -2.95
N GLY A 300 2.47 5.58 -3.25
CA GLY A 300 1.71 5.50 -4.50
C GLY A 300 0.47 6.41 -4.57
N GLY A 301 0.22 7.21 -3.53
CA GLY A 301 -0.95 8.10 -3.46
C GLY A 301 -2.28 7.40 -3.17
N VAL A 302 -2.25 6.16 -2.66
CA VAL A 302 -3.46 5.35 -2.40
C VAL A 302 -4.26 5.87 -1.21
N PHE A 303 -3.59 6.47 -0.23
CA PHE A 303 -4.24 7.16 0.87
C PHE A 303 -4.25 8.67 0.63
N PRO A 304 -5.42 9.35 0.71
CA PRO A 304 -5.45 10.80 0.72
C PRO A 304 -4.72 11.30 1.98
N ALA A 305 -3.81 12.25 1.81
CA ALA A 305 -3.22 13.03 2.89
C ALA A 305 -4.27 13.92 3.58
#